data_AF-A0AAW5EGC0-F1
#
_entry.id   AF-A0AAW5EGC0-F1
#
_cell.length_a   1.000
_cell.length_b   1.000
_cell.length_c   1.000
_cell.angle_alpha   90.00
_cell.angle_beta   90.00
_cell.angle_gamma   90.00
#
_symmetry.space_group_name_H-M   'P 1'
#
loop_
_entity.id
_entity.type
_entity.pdbx_description
1 polymer ?
#
loop_
_entity_poly.entity_id
_entity_poly.type
_entity_poly.pdbx_seq_one_letter_code
_entity_poly.pdbx_strand_id
1 'polypeptide(L)' 'MSKIAIIGAGKWGSALYSALSINNTCFMTSRTQR' A
#
# COMPACT_ATOMS: atom_id res chain seq x y z
N MET A 1 -14.19 5.43 -5.69
CA MET A 1 -12.86 5.69 -5.10
C MET A 1 -12.85 5.09 -3.70
N SER A 2 -12.14 3.98 -3.49
CA SER A 2 -12.08 3.35 -2.16
C SER A 2 -10.81 3.78 -1.42
N LYS A 3 -10.87 3.80 -0.07
CA LYS A 3 -9.68 3.97 0.77
C LYS A 3 -9.14 2.59 1.12
N ILE A 4 -7.90 2.31 0.74
CA ILE A 4 -7.28 0.99 0.91
C ILE A 4 -6.06 1.14 1.83
N ALA A 5 -5.99 0.32 2.89
CA ALA A 5 -4.82 0.24 3.75
C ALA A 5 -4.03 -1.04 3.43
N ILE A 6 -2.74 -0.90 3.15
CA ILE A 6 -1.80 -1.99 2.85
C ILE A 6 -0.88 -2.16 4.04
N ILE A 7 -0.90 -3.34 4.64
CA ILE A 7 -0.08 -3.67 5.81
C ILE A 7 1.14 -4.47 5.36
N GLY A 8 2.32 -3.86 5.51
CA GLY A 8 3.62 -4.42 5.15
C GLY A 8 4.27 -3.69 3.97
N ALA A 9 5.47 -3.15 4.19
CA ALA A 9 6.27 -2.42 3.19
C ALA A 9 7.29 -3.31 2.45
N GLY A 10 6.97 -4.59 2.27
CA GLY A 10 7.82 -5.52 1.51
C GLY A 10 7.59 -5.41 -0.01
N LYS A 11 8.29 -6.23 -0.80
CA LYS A 11 8.16 -6.26 -2.27
C LYS A 11 6.70 -6.36 -2.73
N TRP A 12 5.93 -7.24 -2.09
CA TRP A 12 4.52 -7.43 -2.39
C TRP A 12 3.64 -6.26 -1.95
N GLY A 13 3.94 -5.63 -0.82
CA GLY A 13 3.22 -4.44 -0.34
C GLY A 13 3.38 -3.26 -1.27
N SER A 14 4.62 -3.00 -1.72
CA SER A 14 4.91 -1.95 -2.70
C SER A 14 4.26 -2.24 -4.07
N ALA A 15 4.25 -3.51 -4.50
CA ALA A 15 3.58 -3.90 -5.75
C ALA A 15 2.05 -3.68 -5.68
N LEU A 16 1.43 -4.08 -4.56
CA LEU A 16 0.01 -3.82 -4.29
C LEU A 16 -0.29 -2.33 -4.23
N TYR A 17 0.56 -1.54 -3.57
CA TYR A 17 0.39 -0.09 -3.49
C TYR A 17 0.41 0.52 -4.89
N SER A 18 1.40 0.18 -5.71
CA SER A 18 1.52 0.68 -7.08
C SER A 18 0.33 0.27 -7.96
N ALA A 19 -0.19 -0.95 -7.82
CA ALA A 19 -1.31 -1.42 -8.63
C ALA A 19 -2.63 -0.76 -8.21
N LEU A 20 -2.87 -0.65 -6.90
CA LEU A 20 -4.14 -0.17 -6.36
C LEU A 20 -4.23 1.36 -6.32
N SER A 21 -3.10 2.07 -6.25
CA SER A 21 -3.06 3.54 -6.21
C SER A 21 -3.52 4.20 -7.50
N ILE A 22 -3.62 3.47 -8.61
CA ILE A 22 -4.06 3.99 -9.91
C ILE A 22 -5.51 4.51 -9.84
N ASN A 23 -6.38 3.76 -9.16
CA ASN A 23 -7.82 4.04 -9.10
C ASN A 23 -8.35 4.25 -7.67
N ASN A 24 -7.49 4.15 -6.65
CA ASN A 24 -7.88 4.22 -5.25
C ASN A 24 -6.92 5.04 -4.42
N THR A 25 -7.42 5.60 -3.32
CA THR A 25 -6.58 6.26 -2.33
C THR A 25 -6.00 5.19 -1.41
N CYS A 26 -4.70 4.94 -1.53
CA CYS A 26 -4.01 3.88 -0.79
C CYS A 26 -3.12 4.47 0.32
N PHE A 27 -3.04 3.78 1.45
CA PHE A 27 -2.09 4.06 2.53
C PHE A 27 -1.31 2.78 2.83
N MET A 28 0.03 2.86 2.84
CA MET A 28 0.87 1.74 3.24
C MET A 28 1.49 1.99 4.60
N THR A 29 1.54 0.95 5.44
CA THR A 29 2.19 1.01 6.76
C THR A 29 3.03 -0.23 7.01
N SER A 30 4.09 -0.09 7.79
CA SER A 30 4.92 -1.18 8.27
C SER A 30 5.22 -0.98 9.75
N ARG A 31 5.43 -2.10 10.47
CA ARG A 31 5.75 -2.07 11.91
C ARG A 31 7.05 -1.33 12.22
N THR A 32 8.05 -1.48 11.35
CA THR A 32 9.31 -0.75 11.40
C THR A 32 9.36 0.22 10.23
N GLN A 33 9.76 1.45 10.50
CA GLN A 33 10.06 2.43 9.47
C GLN A 33 11.36 1.98 8.79
N ARG A 34 11.29 1.72 7.49
CA ARG A 34 12.44 1.41 6.64
C ARG A 34 12.49 2.39 5.48
#